data_AF-A0A841M0W9-F1
#
_entry.id   AF-A0A841M0W9-F1
#
_cell.length_a   1.000
_cell.length_b   1.000
_cell.length_c   1.000
_cell.angle_alpha   90.00
_cell.angle_beta   90.00
_cell.angle_gamma   90.00
#
_symmetry.space_group_name_H-M   'P 1'
#
loop_
_entity.id
_entity.type
_entity.pdbx_description
1 polymer ?
#
loop_
_entity_poly.entity_id
_entity_poly.type
_entity_poly.pdbx_seq_one_letter_code
_entity_poly.pdbx_strand_id
1 'polypeptide(L)'
;MSQRRACAVLCVDRSSVRYRRKRPDDAHIREAMKQVASERRRFGYRRIHVMLKRQGIIMNLKKLRRLYQEENLTVRKRGGRKRA
;
A
#
# COMPACT_ATOMS: atom_id res chain seq x y z
N MET A 1 5.20 12.30 33.57
CA MET A 1 4.31 11.12 33.74
C MET A 1 4.91 9.91 33.03
N SER A 2 5.01 8.74 33.66
CA SER A 2 5.59 7.54 33.03
C SER A 2 4.56 6.77 32.20
N GLN A 3 4.99 6.06 31.15
CA GLN A 3 4.11 5.20 30.33
C GLN A 3 3.30 4.21 31.19
N ARG A 4 3.90 3.71 32.28
CA ARG A 4 3.24 2.80 33.24
C ARG A 4 2.05 3.48 33.94
N ARG A 5 2.24 4.69 34.46
CA ARG A 5 1.16 5.47 35.11
C ARG A 5 0.06 5.82 34.11
N ALA A 6 0.42 6.21 32.89
CA ALA A 6 -0.55 6.53 31.84
C ALA A 6 -1.42 5.31 31.45
N CYS A 7 -0.82 4.14 31.25
CA CYS A 7 -1.57 2.92 30.90
C CYS A 7 -2.49 2.45 32.04
N ALA A 8 -2.07 2.63 33.29
CA ALA A 8 -2.88 2.31 34.47
C ALA A 8 -4.11 3.24 34.59
N VAL A 9 -3.93 4.55 34.37
CA VAL A 9 -5.03 5.53 34.38
C VAL A 9 -6.02 5.28 33.24
N LEU A 10 -5.53 4.87 32.07
CA LEU A 10 -6.33 4.63 30.87
C LEU A 10 -6.88 3.19 30.76
N CYS A 11 -6.65 2.33 31.76
CA CYS A 11 -7.05 0.92 31.77
C CYS A 11 -6.71 0.14 30.48
N VAL A 12 -5.58 0.45 29.84
CA VAL A 12 -5.12 -0.20 28.61
C VAL A 12 -3.88 -1.02 28.86
N ASP A 13 -3.83 -2.21 28.25
CA ASP A 13 -2.67 -3.08 28.40
C ASP A 13 -1.42 -2.51 27.70
N ARG A 14 -0.28 -2.67 28.37
CA ARG A 14 1.00 -2.12 27.91
C ARG A 14 1.49 -2.78 26.62
N SER A 15 1.13 -4.04 26.37
CA SER A 15 1.49 -4.72 25.12
C SER A 15 0.76 -4.10 23.93
N SER A 16 -0.50 -3.70 24.11
CA SER A 16 -1.29 -2.98 23.10
C SER A 16 -0.67 -1.61 22.79
N VAL A 17 -0.28 -0.85 23.82
CA VAL A 17 0.39 0.45 23.65
C VAL A 17 1.79 0.33 23.02
N ARG A 18 2.51 -0.76 23.30
CA ARG A 18 3.84 -1.02 22.75
C ARG A 18 3.81 -1.70 21.38
N TYR A 19 2.66 -2.22 20.97
CA TYR A 19 2.54 -2.97 19.74
C TYR A 19 2.87 -2.07 18.55
N ARG A 20 3.99 -2.38 17.89
CA ARG A 20 4.35 -1.83 16.59
C ARG A 20 4.22 -2.93 15.56
N ARG A 21 3.32 -2.74 14.61
CA ARG A 21 3.15 -3.64 13.48
C ARG A 21 4.41 -3.63 12.61
N LYS A 22 5.31 -4.60 12.81
CA LYS A 22 6.43 -4.86 11.90
C LYS A 22 5.88 -5.47 10.62
N ARG A 23 5.98 -4.74 9.50
CA ARG A 23 5.65 -5.28 8.18
C ARG A 23 6.96 -5.75 7.53
N PRO A 24 6.99 -6.89 6.83
CA PRO A 24 8.15 -7.28 6.04
C PRO A 24 8.43 -6.22 4.97
N ASP A 25 9.69 -6.00 4.64
CA ASP A 25 10.08 -5.06 3.61
C ASP A 25 9.57 -5.55 2.24
N ASP A 26 8.58 -4.82 1.72
CA ASP A 26 8.00 -5.06 0.40
C ASP A 26 8.79 -4.30 -0.69
N ALA A 27 10.07 -4.00 -0.46
CA ALA A 27 10.90 -3.16 -1.32
C ALA A 27 11.00 -3.71 -2.75
N HIS A 28 11.28 -5.01 -2.88
CA HIS A 28 11.36 -5.67 -4.19
C HIS A 28 10.03 -5.61 -4.96
N ILE A 29 8.91 -5.79 -4.26
CA ILE A 29 7.57 -5.69 -4.85
C ILE A 29 7.29 -4.28 -5.35
N ARG A 30 7.73 -3.27 -4.58
CA ARG A 30 7.56 -1.86 -4.88
C ARG A 30 8.34 -1.47 -6.13
N GLU A 31 9.56 -1.97 -6.30
CA GLU A 31 10.37 -1.78 -7.50
C GLU A 31 9.74 -2.44 -8.73
N ALA A 32 9.33 -3.71 -8.63
CA ALA A 32 8.65 -4.41 -9.72
C ALA A 32 7.36 -3.68 -10.15
N MET A 33 6.58 -3.18 -9.18
CA MET A 33 5.41 -2.35 -9.45
C MET A 33 5.74 -1.06 -10.20
N LYS A 34 6.83 -0.37 -9.82
CA LYS A 34 7.29 0.84 -10.52
C LYS A 34 7.70 0.54 -11.94
N GLN A 35 8.45 -0.54 -12.17
CA GLN A 35 8.88 -0.95 -13.51
C GLN A 35 7.67 -1.22 -14.43
N VAL A 36 6.70 -2.01 -13.96
CA VAL A 36 5.47 -2.28 -14.73
C VAL A 36 4.68 -0.99 -14.97
N ALA A 37 4.62 -0.09 -13.99
CA ALA A 37 3.92 1.19 -14.12
C ALA A 37 4.64 2.17 -15.06
N SER A 38 5.97 2.17 -15.11
CA SER A 38 6.76 2.99 -16.03
C SER A 38 6.62 2.50 -17.47
N GLU A 39 6.63 1.19 -17.70
CA GLU A 39 6.41 0.61 -19.02
C GLU A 39 4.99 0.90 -19.54
N ARG A 40 3.98 0.86 -18.67
CA ARG A 40 2.57 1.04 -19.06
C ARG A 40 1.84 2.04 -18.16
N ARG A 41 2.11 3.32 -18.40
CA ARG A 41 1.63 4.51 -17.65
C ARG A 41 0.10 4.61 -17.39
N ARG A 42 -0.74 3.87 -18.12
CA ARG A 42 -2.22 3.88 -17.97
C ARG A 42 -2.78 2.65 -17.25
N PHE A 43 -1.95 1.78 -16.72
CA PHE A 43 -2.43 0.57 -16.06
C PHE A 43 -2.90 0.89 -14.64
N GLY A 44 -4.16 0.55 -14.34
CA GLY A 44 -4.66 0.52 -12.98
C GLY A 44 -4.21 -0.72 -12.22
N TYR A 45 -4.42 -0.71 -10.90
CA TYR A 45 -3.97 -1.77 -9.98
C TYR A 45 -4.37 -3.19 -10.39
N ARG A 46 -5.54 -3.39 -11.02
CA ARG A 46 -6.00 -4.70 -11.51
C ARG A 46 -5.11 -5.25 -12.64
N ARG A 47 -4.67 -4.40 -13.57
CA ARG A 47 -3.79 -4.83 -14.67
C ARG A 47 -2.37 -5.08 -14.18
N ILE A 48 -1.89 -4.25 -13.25
CA ILE A 48 -0.59 -4.46 -12.58
C ILE A 48 -0.59 -5.80 -11.83
N HIS A 49 -1.68 -6.16 -11.15
CA HIS A 49 -1.81 -7.45 -10.47
C HIS A 49 -1.63 -8.64 -11.41
N VAL A 50 -2.22 -8.60 -12.60
CA VAL A 50 -2.06 -9.66 -13.62
C VAL A 50 -0.61 -9.72 -14.12
N MET A 51 0.04 -8.58 -14.34
CA MET A 51 1.44 -8.56 -14.79
C MET A 51 2.39 -9.11 -13.73
N LEU A 52 2.20 -8.72 -12.47
CA LEU A 52 2.96 -9.26 -11.35
C LEU A 52 2.75 -10.77 -11.19
N LYS A 53 1.51 -11.25 -11.40
CA LYS A 53 1.21 -12.69 -11.39
C LYS A 53 1.97 -13.45 -12.49
N ARG A 54 2.15 -12.84 -13.67
CA ARG A 54 2.96 -13.41 -14.76
C ARG A 54 4.46 -13.43 -14.43
N GLN A 55 4.93 -12.50 -13.62
CA GLN A 55 6.29 -12.48 -13.08
C GLN A 55 6.47 -13.40 -11.86
N GLY A 56 5.47 -14.20 -11.50
CA GLY A 56 5.52 -15.12 -10.35
C GLY A 56 5.22 -14.47 -9.00
N ILE A 57 4.97 -13.15 -8.96
CA ILE A 57 4.67 -12.43 -7.72
C ILE A 57 3.16 -12.51 -7.44
N ILE A 58 2.77 -13.48 -6.62
CA ILE A 58 1.39 -13.66 -6.18
C ILE A 58 1.19 -12.95 -4.84
N MET A 59 0.30 -11.94 -4.83
CA MET A 59 -0.07 -11.25 -3.60
C MET A 59 -1.57 -10.98 -3.52
N ASN A 60 -2.06 -10.76 -2.30
CA ASN A 60 -3.43 -10.34 -2.07
C ASN A 60 -3.69 -8.96 -2.70
N LEU A 61 -4.80 -8.83 -3.43
CA LEU A 61 -5.25 -7.57 -4.04
C LEU A 61 -5.36 -6.41 -3.02
N LYS A 62 -5.70 -6.69 -1.76
CA LYS A 62 -5.72 -5.67 -0.69
C LYS A 62 -4.33 -5.08 -0.45
N LYS A 63 -3.29 -5.93 -0.44
CA LYS A 63 -1.89 -5.53 -0.26
C LYS A 63 -1.42 -4.70 -1.45
N LEU A 64 -1.71 -5.16 -2.67
CA LEU A 64 -1.37 -4.45 -3.90
C LEU A 64 -2.04 -3.08 -3.99
N ARG A 65 -3.34 -2.98 -3.64
CA ARG A 65 -4.05 -1.70 -3.64
C ARG A 65 -3.44 -0.71 -2.65
N ARG A 66 -3.03 -1.18 -1.46
CA ARG A 66 -2.34 -0.35 -0.47
C ARG A 66 -1.00 0.17 -1.00
N LEU A 67 -0.15 -0.72 -1.50
CA LEU A 67 1.15 -0.36 -2.07
C LEU A 67 1.02 0.57 -3.28
N TYR A 68 0.01 0.36 -4.13
CA TYR A 68 -0.28 1.21 -5.28
C TYR A 68 -0.66 2.64 -4.88
N GLN A 69 -1.41 2.80 -3.78
CA GLN A 69 -1.73 4.12 -3.22
C GLN A 69 -0.51 4.77 -2.54
N GLU A 70 0.25 4.00 -1.76
CA GLU A 70 1.49 4.46 -1.12
C GLU A 70 2.51 4.95 -2.16
N GLU A 71 2.61 4.29 -3.32
CA GLU A 71 3.51 4.67 -4.41
C GLU A 71 2.97 5.76 -5.35
N ASN A 72 1.79 6.34 -5.07
CA ASN A 72 1.16 7.37 -5.89
C ASN A 72 1.02 6.99 -7.39
N LEU A 73 0.94 5.69 -7.70
CA LEU A 73 0.81 5.18 -9.08
C LEU A 73 -0.58 5.42 -9.68
N THR A 74 -1.43 6.19 -9.01
CA THR A 74 -2.80 6.45 -9.41
C THR A 74 -2.84 7.16 -10.76
N VAL A 75 -3.31 6.46 -11.79
CA VAL A 75 -3.60 7.05 -13.10
C VAL A 75 -4.55 8.24 -12.91
N ARG A 76 -4.06 9.45 -13.22
CA ARG A 76 -4.89 10.66 -13.18
C ARG A 76 -6.04 10.50 -14.17
N LYS A 77 -7.27 10.68 -13.69
CA LYS A 77 -8.45 10.78 -14.57
C LYS A 77 -8.30 12.06 -15.41
N ARG A 78 -8.42 11.94 -16.74
CA ARG A 78 -8.50 13.11 -17.61
C ARG A 78 -9.75 13.89 -17.22
N GLY A 79 -9.62 15.21 -16.98
CA GLY A 79 -10.77 16.08 -16.72
C GLY A 79 -11.81 15.87 -17.81
N GLY A 80 -13.05 15.57 -17.41
CA GLY A 80 -14.14 15.38 -18.34
C GLY A 80 -14.25 16.62 -19.24
N ARG A 81 -14.25 16.40 -20.55
CA ARG A 81 -14.55 17.45 -21.52
C ARG A 81 -15.97 17.93 -21.20
N LYS A 82 -16.16 19.20 -20.81
CA LYS A 82 -17.49 19.79 -20.77
C LYS A 82 -18.10 19.56 -22.15
N ARG A 83 -19.15 18.74 -22.22
CA ARG A 83 -20.00 18.68 -23.40
C ARG A 83 -20.78 19.99 -23.40
N ALA A 84 -20.60 20.75 -24.48
CA ALA A 84 -21.43 21.92 -24.79
C ALA A 84 -22.86 21.44 -25.08
#